data_AF-A0A8S9V8K4-F1
#
_entry.id   AF-A0A8S9V8K4-F1
#
_cell.length_a   1.000
_cell.length_b   1.000
_cell.length_c   1.000
_cell.angle_alpha   90.00
_cell.angle_beta   90.00
_cell.angle_gamma   90.00
#
_symmetry.space_group_name_H-M   'P 1'
#
loop_
_entity.id
_entity.type
_entity.pdbx_description
1 polymer ?
#
loop_
_entity_poly.entity_id
_entity_poly.type
_entity_poly.pdbx_seq_one_letter_code
_entity_poly.pdbx_strand_id
1 'polypeptide(L)'
;MDREDVLLLFAALIANVVALVACSRHGDEVLQRRTVTVLHFERLLCDSTCEGWFPQHLRCSKVSFLAIAKLLKLRGILFANAVVKQHSYEIKIAAAFYFFASSGGYREIATGMGMSKSYVIDIVDEVARVLYLVSKEVVSFSRDLDGWDAVQKDFMVRRGYPGVVGAGDGSLLQIDRPEDY
;
A
#
# COMPACT_ATOMS: atom_id res chain seq x y z
N MET A 1 18.17 -4.99 4.90
CA MET A 1 17.18 -4.22 4.11
C MET A 1 17.52 -2.78 4.35
N ASP A 2 18.03 -2.17 3.30
CA ASP A 2 18.71 -0.89 3.37
C ASP A 2 17.70 0.25 3.19
N ARG A 3 18.11 1.49 3.46
CA ARG A 3 17.22 2.66 3.38
C ARG A 3 16.56 2.78 2.00
N GLU A 4 17.29 2.45 0.95
CA GLU A 4 16.82 2.47 -0.44
C GLU A 4 15.75 1.40 -0.70
N ASP A 5 15.90 0.20 -0.16
CA ASP A 5 14.88 -0.86 -0.27
C ASP A 5 13.55 -0.45 0.38
N VAL A 6 13.62 0.23 1.54
CA VAL A 6 12.44 0.72 2.24
C VAL A 6 11.76 1.84 1.44
N LEU A 7 12.53 2.72 0.80
CA LEU A 7 11.99 3.76 -0.06
C LEU A 7 11.32 3.18 -1.32
N LEU A 8 11.90 2.16 -1.93
CA LEU A 8 11.30 1.44 -3.06
C LEU A 8 9.96 0.78 -2.67
N LEU A 9 9.91 0.16 -1.49
CA LEU A 9 8.67 -0.42 -0.95
C LEU A 9 7.61 0.65 -0.68
N PHE A 10 8.01 1.83 -0.22
CA PHE A 10 7.11 2.97 -0.06
C PHE A 10 6.58 3.48 -1.40
N ALA A 11 7.46 3.66 -2.39
CA ALA A 11 7.05 4.07 -3.73
C ALA A 11 6.04 3.09 -4.33
N ALA A 12 6.26 1.79 -4.18
CA ALA A 12 5.32 0.76 -4.63
C ALA A 12 3.97 0.83 -3.90
N LEU A 13 3.98 1.03 -2.57
CA LEU A 13 2.76 1.18 -1.79
C LEU A 13 1.99 2.45 -2.19
N ILE A 14 2.68 3.58 -2.35
CA ILE A 14 2.09 4.83 -2.83
C ILE A 14 1.50 4.64 -4.23
N ALA A 15 2.23 3.99 -5.14
CA ALA A 15 1.73 3.68 -6.48
C ALA A 15 0.45 2.84 -6.42
N ASN A 16 0.38 1.83 -5.55
CA ASN A 16 -0.83 1.01 -5.35
C ASN A 16 -1.99 1.83 -4.78
N VAL A 17 -1.74 2.72 -3.82
CA VAL A 17 -2.77 3.63 -3.29
C VAL A 17 -3.28 4.59 -4.37
N VAL A 18 -2.37 5.18 -5.15
CA VAL A 18 -2.72 6.09 -6.26
C VAL A 18 -3.52 5.33 -7.34
N ALA A 19 -3.10 4.12 -7.70
CA ALA A 19 -3.84 3.26 -8.62
C ALA A 19 -5.25 2.96 -8.13
N LEU A 20 -5.41 2.58 -6.85
CA LEU A 20 -6.72 2.35 -6.25
C LEU A 20 -7.60 3.60 -6.28
N VAL A 21 -7.06 4.77 -5.97
CA VAL A 21 -7.79 6.04 -6.00
C VAL A 21 -8.18 6.42 -7.43
N ALA A 22 -7.30 6.20 -8.41
CA ALA A 22 -7.59 6.44 -9.83
C ALA A 22 -8.65 5.46 -10.38
N CYS A 23 -8.56 4.17 -10.02
CA CYS A 23 -9.51 3.12 -10.40
C CYS A 23 -10.87 3.24 -9.66
N SER A 24 -10.93 3.91 -8.51
CA SER A 24 -12.18 4.18 -7.77
C SER A 24 -13.15 5.13 -8.50
N ARG A 25 -12.84 5.57 -9.73
CA ARG A 25 -13.74 6.34 -10.61
C ARG A 25 -14.71 5.49 -11.44
N HIS A 26 -14.69 4.16 -11.34
CA HIS A 26 -15.73 3.30 -11.93
C HIS A 26 -16.40 2.46 -10.85
N GLY A 27 -17.74 2.52 -10.85
CA GLY A 27 -18.59 1.93 -9.83
C GLY A 27 -18.63 0.40 -9.87
N ASP A 28 -18.97 -0.12 -8.68
CA ASP A 28 -19.44 -1.45 -8.33
C ASP A 28 -18.79 -2.67 -9.00
N GLU A 29 -18.01 -3.42 -8.21
CA GLU A 29 -17.98 -4.87 -8.33
C GLU A 29 -18.20 -5.55 -6.98
N VAL A 30 -19.25 -6.39 -6.95
CA VAL A 30 -19.58 -7.30 -5.86
C VAL A 30 -18.63 -8.49 -5.90
N LEU A 31 -17.67 -8.54 -4.97
CA LEU A 31 -16.99 -9.78 -4.63
C LEU A 31 -17.35 -10.16 -3.20
N GLN A 32 -18.35 -11.04 -3.08
CA GLN A 32 -18.56 -11.81 -1.86
C GLN A 32 -17.39 -12.78 -1.67
N ARG A 33 -16.42 -12.43 -0.82
CA ARG A 33 -15.58 -13.42 -0.14
C ARG A 33 -15.93 -13.43 1.34
N ARG A 34 -16.36 -14.61 1.80
CA ARG A 34 -16.43 -14.95 3.22
C ARG A 34 -15.02 -15.24 3.72
N THR A 35 -14.62 -14.60 4.81
CA THR A 35 -13.58 -15.14 5.68
C THR A 35 -14.12 -15.19 7.11
N VAL A 36 -14.39 -16.42 7.55
CA VAL A 36 -14.84 -16.81 8.87
C VAL A 36 -13.61 -17.05 9.73
N THR A 37 -13.29 -16.11 10.62
CA THR A 37 -12.62 -16.22 11.94
C THR A 37 -11.90 -14.90 12.24
N VAL A 38 -11.99 -14.44 13.49
CA VAL A 38 -11.25 -13.26 13.96
C VAL A 38 -9.76 -13.51 13.76
N LEU A 39 -9.09 -12.65 13.01
CA LEU A 39 -7.66 -12.77 12.72
C LEU A 39 -6.84 -12.48 13.98
N HIS A 40 -6.08 -13.47 14.46
CA HIS A 40 -5.12 -13.28 15.56
C HIS A 40 -3.78 -12.76 15.03
N PHE A 41 -3.74 -11.47 14.67
CA PHE A 41 -2.60 -10.85 13.98
C PHE A 41 -1.27 -10.97 14.73
N GLU A 42 -1.27 -10.90 16.06
CA GLU A 42 -0.06 -11.04 16.88
C GLU A 42 0.63 -12.40 16.67
N ARG A 43 -0.16 -13.45 16.44
CA ARG A 43 0.39 -14.77 16.12
C ARG A 43 1.07 -14.78 14.75
N LEU A 44 0.53 -14.06 13.76
CA LEU A 44 1.14 -13.91 12.42
C LEU A 44 2.49 -13.18 12.50
N LEU A 45 2.65 -12.26 13.45
CA LEU A 45 3.92 -11.57 13.70
C LEU A 45 4.98 -12.46 14.35
N CYS A 46 4.61 -13.51 15.08
CA CYS A 46 5.55 -14.39 15.78
C CYS A 46 5.82 -15.71 15.03
N ASP A 47 4.85 -16.22 14.28
CA ASP A 47 4.91 -17.54 13.65
C ASP A 47 5.48 -17.46 12.23
N SER A 48 6.59 -18.16 11.99
CA SER A 48 7.25 -18.22 10.67
C SER A 48 6.45 -19.06 9.66
N THR A 49 5.57 -19.95 10.11
CA THR A 49 4.70 -20.73 9.20
C THR A 49 3.63 -19.87 8.52
N CYS A 50 3.38 -18.68 9.07
CA CYS A 50 2.39 -17.73 8.59
C CYS A 50 2.96 -16.70 7.60
N GLU A 51 4.22 -16.84 7.17
CA GLU A 51 4.85 -15.85 6.27
C GLU A 51 4.11 -15.70 4.94
N GLY A 52 3.53 -16.79 4.40
CA GLY A 52 2.75 -16.77 3.16
C GLY A 52 1.49 -15.90 3.22
N TRP A 53 0.99 -15.56 4.42
CA TRP A 53 -0.19 -14.72 4.58
C TRP A 53 0.08 -13.27 4.14
N PHE A 54 1.28 -12.73 4.42
CA PHE A 54 1.66 -11.36 4.10
C PHE A 54 1.65 -11.06 2.60
N PRO A 55 2.33 -11.81 1.72
CA PRO A 55 2.27 -11.56 0.30
C PRO A 55 0.87 -11.80 -0.27
N GLN A 56 0.11 -12.75 0.29
CA GLN A 56 -1.24 -13.06 -0.17
C GLN A 56 -2.25 -11.93 0.12
N HIS A 57 -2.16 -11.28 1.28
CA HIS A 57 -3.16 -10.30 1.73
C HIS A 57 -2.69 -8.86 1.76
N LEU A 58 -1.38 -8.62 1.87
CA LEU A 58 -0.78 -7.28 1.97
C LEU A 58 0.16 -6.97 0.78
N ARG A 59 0.32 -7.89 -0.18
CA ARG A 59 1.22 -7.78 -1.35
C ARG A 59 2.69 -7.49 -1.02
N CYS A 60 3.12 -7.77 0.21
CA CYS A 60 4.49 -7.56 0.66
C CYS A 60 4.94 -8.66 1.62
N SER A 61 6.25 -8.83 1.79
CA SER A 61 6.77 -9.75 2.80
C SER A 61 6.56 -9.21 4.22
N LYS A 62 6.61 -10.07 5.23
CA LYS A 62 6.59 -9.66 6.64
C LYS A 62 7.70 -8.67 7.00
N VAL A 63 8.90 -8.88 6.45
CA VAL A 63 10.05 -7.99 6.65
C VAL A 63 9.78 -6.60 6.07
N SER A 64 9.28 -6.55 4.84
CA SER A 64 8.87 -5.31 4.17
C SER A 64 7.77 -4.58 4.96
N PHE A 65 6.73 -5.31 5.38
CA PHE A 65 5.64 -4.78 6.20
C PHE A 65 6.14 -4.11 7.47
N LEU A 66 7.00 -4.78 8.24
CA LEU A 66 7.54 -4.25 9.50
C LEU A 66 8.39 -3.00 9.29
N ALA A 67 9.20 -2.95 8.24
CA ALA A 67 9.98 -1.76 7.94
C ALA A 67 9.11 -0.58 7.50
N ILE A 68 8.07 -0.85 6.71
CA ILE A 68 7.13 0.20 6.33
C ILE A 68 6.38 0.72 7.55
N ALA A 69 5.87 -0.17 8.41
CA ALA A 69 5.22 0.19 9.65
C ALA A 69 6.15 1.04 10.54
N LYS A 70 7.43 0.67 10.67
CA LYS A 70 8.41 1.47 11.41
C LYS A 70 8.58 2.87 10.81
N LEU A 71 8.64 2.99 9.48
CA LEU A 71 8.79 4.30 8.83
C LEU A 71 7.52 5.15 8.97
N LEU A 72 6.33 4.58 8.83
CA LEU A 72 5.06 5.27 9.07
C LEU A 72 4.99 5.82 10.49
N LYS A 73 5.50 5.06 11.47
CA LYS A 73 5.63 5.52 12.85
C LYS A 73 6.56 6.73 12.98
N LEU A 74 7.72 6.70 12.31
CA LEU A 74 8.66 7.83 12.29
C LEU A 74 8.09 9.07 11.58
N ARG A 75 7.18 8.87 10.62
CA ARG A 75 6.50 9.95 9.88
C ARG A 75 5.27 10.51 10.61
N GLY A 76 5.05 10.09 11.86
CA GLY A 76 4.08 10.71 12.74
C GLY A 76 2.64 10.30 12.45
N ILE A 77 2.42 9.03 12.12
CA ILE A 77 1.06 8.49 12.04
C ILE A 77 0.37 8.55 13.41
N LEU A 78 -0.85 9.05 13.45
CA LEU A 78 -1.62 9.27 14.68
C LEU A 78 -3.00 8.64 14.54
N PHE A 79 -3.17 7.46 15.13
CA PHE A 79 -4.48 6.82 15.18
C PHE A 79 -5.34 7.41 16.31
N ALA A 80 -6.64 7.57 16.03
CA ALA A 80 -7.60 7.89 17.08
C ALA A 80 -7.54 6.84 18.20
N ASN A 81 -7.51 7.32 19.44
CA ASN A 81 -7.60 6.47 20.63
C ASN A 81 -9.04 5.96 20.76
N ALA A 82 -9.29 4.76 20.24
CA ALA A 82 -10.57 4.09 20.44
C ALA A 82 -10.67 3.60 21.90
N VAL A 83 -11.64 4.13 22.65
CA VAL A 83 -11.89 3.81 24.06
C VAL A 83 -12.19 2.31 24.28
N VAL A 84 -12.71 1.62 23.27
CA VAL A 84 -13.35 0.31 23.44
C VAL A 84 -12.47 -0.88 23.01
N LYS A 85 -11.42 -0.68 22.20
CA LYS A 85 -10.46 -1.76 21.86
C LYS A 85 -9.07 -1.23 21.55
N GLN A 86 -8.11 -1.56 22.41
CA GLN A 86 -6.68 -1.29 22.20
C GLN A 86 -6.12 -2.30 21.18
N HIS A 87 -6.39 -2.07 19.90
CA HIS A 87 -5.68 -2.76 18.83
C HIS A 87 -4.22 -2.26 18.81
N SER A 88 -3.28 -3.18 18.58
CA SER A 88 -1.85 -2.83 18.47
C SER A 88 -1.60 -1.89 17.28
N TYR A 89 -0.42 -1.29 17.25
CA TYR A 89 -0.04 -0.42 16.15
C TYR A 89 -0.02 -1.19 14.82
N GLU A 90 0.57 -2.38 14.85
CA GLU A 90 0.83 -3.21 13.68
C GLU A 90 -0.47 -3.75 13.06
N ILE A 91 -1.46 -4.14 13.87
CA ILE A 91 -2.74 -4.62 13.32
C ILE A 91 -3.53 -3.49 12.63
N LYS A 92 -3.37 -2.23 13.08
CA LYS A 92 -3.98 -1.07 12.41
C LYS A 92 -3.32 -0.82 11.06
N ILE A 93 -1.99 -0.85 11.01
CA ILE A 93 -1.25 -0.74 9.73
C ILE A 93 -1.63 -1.89 8.79
N ALA A 94 -1.75 -3.12 9.31
CA ALA A 94 -2.17 -4.27 8.52
C ALA A 94 -3.59 -4.13 7.97
N ALA A 95 -4.53 -3.56 8.74
CA ALA A 95 -5.89 -3.28 8.25
C ALA A 95 -5.89 -2.31 7.06
N ALA A 96 -5.06 -1.25 7.11
CA ALA A 96 -4.92 -0.33 5.99
C ALA A 96 -4.25 -1.00 4.78
N PHE A 97 -3.21 -1.79 5.00
CA PHE A 97 -2.52 -2.48 3.91
C PHE A 97 -3.41 -3.52 3.24
N TYR A 98 -4.22 -4.24 4.03
CA TYR A 98 -5.21 -5.16 3.49
C TYR A 98 -6.18 -4.40 2.58
N PHE A 99 -6.63 -3.21 3.01
CA PHE A 99 -7.48 -2.36 2.17
C PHE A 99 -6.76 -1.97 0.86
N PHE A 100 -5.50 -1.55 0.91
CA PHE A 100 -4.75 -1.19 -0.30
C PHE A 100 -4.32 -2.37 -1.17
N ALA A 101 -4.30 -3.58 -0.64
CA ALA A 101 -3.90 -4.78 -1.36
C ALA A 101 -5.10 -5.55 -1.95
N SER A 102 -6.30 -5.33 -1.42
CA SER A 102 -7.51 -6.06 -1.79
C SER A 102 -8.50 -5.19 -2.56
N SER A 103 -9.36 -5.82 -3.35
CA SER A 103 -10.58 -5.22 -3.89
C SER A 103 -11.75 -5.25 -2.89
N GLY A 104 -11.50 -5.66 -1.64
CA GLY A 104 -12.50 -5.82 -0.60
C GLY A 104 -12.92 -4.50 0.03
N GLY A 105 -14.19 -4.39 0.42
CA GLY A 105 -14.72 -3.19 1.07
C GLY A 105 -14.41 -3.12 2.56
N TYR A 106 -14.50 -1.92 3.15
CA TYR A 106 -14.25 -1.66 4.58
C TYR A 106 -14.95 -2.63 5.56
N ARG A 107 -16.13 -3.16 5.22
CA ARG A 107 -16.89 -4.09 6.06
C ARG A 107 -16.22 -5.46 6.16
N GLU A 108 -15.63 -5.94 5.08
CA GLU A 108 -14.93 -7.21 5.04
C GLU A 108 -13.71 -7.16 5.95
N ILE A 109 -12.92 -6.09 5.82
CA ILE A 109 -11.71 -5.85 6.61
C ILE A 109 -12.05 -5.67 8.08
N ALA A 110 -13.09 -4.89 8.40
CA ALA A 110 -13.56 -4.71 9.77
C ALA A 110 -13.90 -6.06 10.43
N THR A 111 -14.59 -6.94 9.69
CA THR A 111 -14.94 -8.28 10.16
C THR A 111 -13.69 -9.13 10.38
N GLY A 112 -12.78 -9.17 9.41
CA GLY A 112 -11.54 -9.96 9.50
C GLY A 112 -10.62 -9.49 10.63
N MET A 113 -10.50 -8.18 10.83
CA MET A 113 -9.62 -7.56 11.83
C MET A 113 -10.28 -7.40 13.21
N GLY A 114 -11.56 -7.76 13.36
CA GLY A 114 -12.30 -7.63 14.62
C GLY A 114 -12.56 -6.17 15.06
N MET A 115 -12.58 -5.26 14.09
CA MET A 115 -12.74 -3.81 14.26
C MET A 115 -14.14 -3.34 13.83
N SER A 116 -14.55 -2.13 14.24
CA SER A 116 -15.74 -1.51 13.65
C SER A 116 -15.41 -0.91 12.27
N LYS A 117 -16.40 -0.83 11.37
CA LYS A 117 -16.22 -0.25 10.03
C LYS A 117 -15.67 1.19 10.10
N SER A 118 -16.26 2.03 10.96
CA SER A 118 -15.82 3.42 11.13
C SER A 118 -14.37 3.49 11.60
N TYR A 119 -13.95 2.59 12.49
CA TYR A 119 -12.57 2.57 12.96
C TYR A 119 -11.57 2.18 11.86
N VAL A 120 -11.94 1.24 10.98
CA VAL A 120 -11.11 0.90 9.81
C VAL A 120 -10.99 2.07 8.85
N ILE A 121 -12.07 2.83 8.64
CA ILE A 121 -12.04 4.05 7.80
C ILE A 121 -11.03 5.05 8.38
N ASP A 122 -11.15 5.39 9.67
CA ASP A 122 -10.24 6.33 10.33
C ASP A 122 -8.77 5.89 10.23
N ILE A 123 -8.51 4.58 10.34
CA ILE A 123 -7.17 4.00 10.20
C ILE A 123 -6.66 4.14 8.75
N VAL A 124 -7.48 3.78 7.77
CA VAL A 124 -7.12 3.84 6.34
C VAL A 124 -6.83 5.29 5.92
N ASP A 125 -7.68 6.22 6.31
CA ASP A 125 -7.54 7.64 5.98
C ASP A 125 -6.24 8.21 6.55
N GLU A 126 -5.92 7.87 7.80
CA GLU A 126 -4.68 8.34 8.43
C GLU A 126 -3.43 7.74 7.77
N VAL A 127 -3.44 6.45 7.43
CA VAL A 127 -2.33 5.84 6.69
C VAL A 127 -2.19 6.48 5.31
N ALA A 128 -3.29 6.67 4.57
CA ALA A 128 -3.30 7.31 3.26
C ALA A 128 -2.77 8.75 3.32
N ARG A 129 -3.16 9.52 4.35
CA ARG A 129 -2.66 10.88 4.59
C ARG A 129 -1.15 10.91 4.76
N VAL A 130 -0.60 10.03 5.60
CA VAL A 130 0.86 9.96 5.81
C VAL A 130 1.58 9.50 4.54
N LEU A 131 1.04 8.51 3.82
CA LEU A 131 1.59 8.07 2.53
C LEU A 131 1.59 9.21 1.51
N TYR A 132 0.54 10.02 1.46
CA TYR A 132 0.48 11.20 0.60
C TYR A 132 1.52 12.28 0.97
N LEU A 133 1.81 12.47 2.26
CA LEU A 133 2.87 13.40 2.68
C LEU A 133 4.26 12.88 2.28
N VAL A 134 4.49 11.58 2.43
CA VAL A 134 5.76 10.94 2.10
C VAL A 134 5.94 10.82 0.59
N SER A 135 4.87 10.70 -0.20
CA SER A 135 4.98 10.49 -1.65
C SER A 135 5.79 11.55 -2.36
N LYS A 136 5.71 12.80 -1.92
CA LYS A 136 6.49 13.90 -2.51
C LYS A 136 8.00 13.76 -2.34
N GLU A 137 8.44 12.99 -1.35
CA GLU A 137 9.85 12.71 -1.08
C GLU A 137 10.36 11.44 -1.76
N VAL A 138 9.46 10.51 -2.09
CA VAL A 138 9.81 9.14 -2.49
C VAL A 138 9.39 8.83 -3.93
N VAL A 139 8.41 9.57 -4.46
CA VAL A 139 7.94 9.48 -5.84
C VAL A 139 8.13 10.85 -6.48
N SER A 140 9.16 10.98 -7.30
CA SER A 140 9.39 12.15 -8.14
C SER A 140 9.21 11.78 -9.60
N PHE A 141 8.28 12.45 -10.27
CA PHE A 141 8.18 12.42 -11.72
C PHE A 141 9.10 13.48 -12.32
N SER A 142 9.79 13.13 -13.40
CA SER A 142 10.57 14.10 -14.19
C SER A 142 9.64 15.23 -14.66
N ARG A 143 10.15 16.46 -14.70
CA ARG A 143 9.35 17.65 -15.06
C ARG A 143 9.59 18.12 -16.50
N ASP A 144 10.47 17.44 -17.21
CA ASP A 144 10.91 17.76 -18.56
C ASP A 144 11.10 16.46 -19.36
N LEU A 145 11.05 16.60 -20.68
CA LEU A 145 11.14 15.49 -21.62
C LEU A 145 12.47 14.74 -21.50
N ASP A 146 13.58 15.46 -21.32
CA ASP A 146 14.92 14.86 -21.18
C ASP A 146 15.00 13.93 -19.96
N GLY A 147 14.37 14.33 -18.85
CA GLY A 147 14.27 13.53 -17.64
C GLY A 147 13.37 12.32 -17.79
N TRP A 148 12.31 12.40 -18.60
CA TRP A 148 11.47 11.24 -18.93
C TRP A 148 12.18 10.26 -19.86
N ASP A 149 12.89 10.77 -20.86
CA ASP A 149 13.71 9.97 -21.78
C ASP A 149 14.85 9.26 -21.04
N ALA A 150 15.48 9.93 -20.08
CA ALA A 150 16.49 9.33 -19.23
C ALA A 150 15.94 8.17 -18.41
N VAL A 151 14.78 8.33 -17.77
CA VAL A 151 14.12 7.26 -17.01
C VAL A 151 13.72 6.09 -17.92
N GLN A 152 13.11 6.38 -19.08
CA GLN A 152 12.75 5.36 -20.07
C GLN A 152 13.97 4.57 -20.55
N LYS A 153 15.07 5.28 -20.85
CA LYS A 153 16.33 4.67 -21.26
C LYS A 153 16.89 3.77 -20.17
N ASP A 154 16.80 4.16 -18.91
CA ASP A 154 17.27 3.35 -17.79
C ASP A 154 16.44 2.06 -17.64
N PHE A 155 15.11 2.11 -17.81
CA PHE A 155 14.26 0.91 -17.87
C PHE A 155 14.59 0.01 -19.06
N MET A 156 14.83 0.59 -20.23
CA MET A 156 15.25 -0.14 -21.43
C MET A 156 16.59 -0.84 -21.22
N VAL A 157 17.60 -0.15 -20.68
CA VAL A 157 18.95 -0.69 -20.46
C VAL A 157 18.95 -1.78 -19.40
N ARG A 158 18.24 -1.58 -18.28
CA ARG A 158 18.28 -2.51 -17.14
C ARG A 158 17.37 -3.72 -17.32
N ARG A 159 16.24 -3.58 -18.01
CA ARG A 159 15.18 -4.60 -18.05
C ARG A 159 14.63 -4.91 -19.45
N GLY A 160 15.04 -4.16 -20.48
CA GLY A 160 14.55 -4.36 -21.84
C GLY A 160 13.11 -3.90 -22.04
N TYR A 161 12.59 -3.00 -21.20
CA TYR A 161 11.22 -2.51 -21.30
C TYR A 161 11.16 -1.16 -22.02
N PRO A 162 10.79 -1.11 -23.32
CA PRO A 162 10.62 0.14 -24.04
C PRO A 162 9.36 0.88 -23.57
N GLY A 163 9.42 2.22 -23.53
CA GLY A 163 8.26 3.06 -23.21
C GLY A 163 7.82 3.04 -21.73
N VAL A 164 8.60 2.42 -20.84
CA VAL A 164 8.28 2.35 -19.42
C VAL A 164 9.04 3.43 -18.67
N VAL A 165 8.29 4.29 -17.97
CA VAL A 165 8.84 5.40 -17.17
C VAL A 165 8.53 5.28 -15.67
N GLY A 166 7.94 4.15 -15.26
CA GLY A 166 7.63 3.83 -13.87
C GLY A 166 7.15 2.39 -13.75
N ALA A 167 7.36 1.77 -12.58
CA ALA A 167 6.93 0.42 -12.32
C ALA A 167 6.33 0.32 -10.90
N GLY A 168 5.08 -0.09 -10.80
CA GLY A 168 4.41 -0.51 -9.56
C GLY A 168 3.92 -1.94 -9.73
N ASP A 169 4.02 -2.76 -8.67
CA ASP A 169 3.65 -4.18 -8.46
C ASP A 169 3.42 -5.18 -9.62
N GLY A 170 3.87 -4.90 -10.84
CA GLY A 170 3.55 -5.66 -12.06
C GLY A 170 2.25 -5.22 -12.74
N SER A 171 1.50 -4.28 -12.16
CA SER A 171 0.32 -3.67 -12.78
C SER A 171 0.73 -2.55 -13.73
N LEU A 172 0.43 -2.71 -15.03
CA LEU A 172 0.63 -1.64 -16.02
C LEU A 172 -0.44 -0.57 -15.81
N LEU A 173 -0.05 0.59 -15.30
CA LEU A 173 -0.89 1.78 -15.27
C LEU A 173 -0.69 2.54 -16.57
N GLN A 174 -1.77 2.75 -17.33
CA GLN A 174 -1.75 3.66 -18.46
C GLN A 174 -1.64 5.09 -17.91
N ILE A 175 -0.59 5.80 -18.31
CA ILE A 175 -0.39 7.23 -18.04
C ILE A 175 -0.51 7.93 -19.39
N ASP A 176 -1.25 9.04 -19.45
CA ASP A 176 -1.35 9.84 -20.67
C ASP A 176 0.04 10.32 -21.10
N ARG A 177 0.26 10.47 -22.41
CA ARG A 177 1.56 10.91 -22.89
C ARG A 177 1.83 12.31 -22.32
N PRO A 178 3.08 12.64 -21.96
CA PRO A 178 3.44 14.00 -21.56
C PRO A 178 3.05 15.07 -22.60
N GLU A 179 2.92 14.67 -23.86
CA GLU A 179 2.50 15.47 -25.01
C GLU A 179 0.99 15.83 -24.99
N ASP A 180 0.20 15.04 -24.27
CA ASP A 180 -1.26 15.13 -24.18
C ASP A 180 -1.73 15.91 -22.93
N TYR A 181 -0.81 16.50 -22.14
CA TYR A 181 -1.07 17.24 -20.90
C TYR A 181 -0.91 18.76 -21.04
#